data_AF-A0A7G7SWZ5-F1
#
_entry.id   AF-A0A7G7SWZ5-F1
#
_cell.length_a   1.000
_cell.length_b   1.000
_cell.length_c   1.000
_cell.angle_alpha   90.00
_cell.angle_beta   90.00
_cell.angle_gamma   90.00
#
_symmetry.space_group_name_H-M   'P 1'
#
loop_
_entity.id
_entity.type
_entity.pdbx_description
1 polymer ?
#
loop_
_entity_poly.entity_id
_entity_poly.type
_entity_poly.pdbx_seq_one_letter_code
_entity_poly.pdbx_strand_id
1 'polypeptide(L)'
;MASALRGVLLRIRRPTYLRQRRMDKKLLLTPSTAVEREITLADGQKHTTWFKPVTGGEFFRFQRDTRSEDENVRIFAMQRLIACSLCEDARGRPTLTNDEARALSIDAINVLFPHVIAVSRTVEEEKKDLPSAEVSGSATSSH
;
A
#
# COMPACT_ATOMS: atom_id res chain seq x y z
N MET A 1 -9.27 8.29 81.02
CA MET A 1 -8.26 7.23 80.79
C MET A 1 -8.34 6.83 79.33
N ALA A 2 -7.20 6.86 78.64
CA ALA A 2 -7.06 6.70 77.20
C ALA A 2 -7.14 5.22 76.78
N SER A 3 -7.70 4.94 75.61
CA SER A 3 -7.28 3.79 74.81
C SER A 3 -7.51 4.09 73.33
N ALA A 4 -6.40 4.25 72.61
CA ALA A 4 -6.33 4.51 71.19
C ALA A 4 -6.18 3.17 70.44
N LEU A 5 -7.10 2.86 69.53
CA LEU A 5 -6.91 1.81 68.55
C LEU A 5 -6.59 2.43 67.19
N ARG A 6 -5.29 2.42 66.86
CA ARG A 6 -4.77 2.80 65.54
C ARG A 6 -5.09 1.69 64.54
N GLY A 7 -6.09 1.91 63.69
CA GLY A 7 -6.33 1.12 62.49
C GLY A 7 -5.38 1.56 61.36
N VAL A 8 -4.37 0.74 61.05
CA VAL A 8 -3.51 0.93 59.88
C VAL A 8 -4.30 0.53 58.63
N LEU A 9 -4.76 1.51 57.86
CA LEU A 9 -5.31 1.29 56.53
C LEU A 9 -4.18 0.87 55.58
N LEU A 10 -4.00 -0.44 55.37
CA LEU A 10 -3.24 -0.94 54.24
C LEU A 10 -3.96 -0.55 52.94
N ARG A 11 -3.50 0.52 52.32
CA ARG A 11 -3.92 0.92 50.98
C ARG A 11 -3.29 -0.05 49.99
N ILE A 12 -3.97 -1.16 49.72
CA ILE A 12 -3.60 -2.12 48.69
C ILE A 12 -3.57 -1.35 47.35
N ARG A 13 -2.37 -1.02 46.88
CA ARG A 13 -2.17 -0.55 45.51
C ARG A 13 -2.47 -1.74 44.60
N ARG A 14 -3.65 -1.72 43.95
CA ARG A 14 -3.99 -2.71 42.93
C ARG A 14 -2.88 -2.70 41.87
N PRO A 15 -2.32 -3.85 41.48
CA PRO A 15 -1.36 -3.90 40.39
C PRO A 15 -2.03 -3.34 39.14
N THR A 16 -1.33 -2.46 38.42
CA THR A 16 -1.75 -1.99 37.11
C THR A 16 -1.66 -3.16 36.15
N TYR A 17 -2.69 -4.01 36.12
CA TYR A 17 -2.78 -5.07 35.13
C TYR A 17 -2.77 -4.41 33.75
N LEU A 18 -1.82 -4.82 32.91
CA LEU A 18 -1.75 -4.49 31.50
C LEU A 18 -3.17 -4.57 30.94
N ARG A 19 -3.76 -3.44 30.52
CA ARG A 19 -4.97 -3.47 29.71
C ARG A 19 -4.63 -4.30 28.49
N GLN A 20 -5.09 -5.55 28.44
CA GLN A 20 -5.04 -6.39 27.26
C GLN A 20 -5.73 -5.58 26.16
N ARG A 21 -4.96 -4.98 25.26
CA ARG A 21 -5.53 -4.22 24.16
C ARG A 21 -6.22 -5.24 23.26
N ARG A 22 -7.55 -5.21 23.26
CA ARG A 22 -8.33 -6.02 22.33
C ARG A 22 -7.89 -5.65 20.93
N MET A 23 -7.51 -6.66 20.17
CA MET A 23 -6.99 -6.55 18.81
C MET A 23 -8.06 -5.89 17.90
N ASP A 24 -7.70 -4.80 17.22
CA ASP A 24 -8.61 -4.08 16.32
C ASP A 24 -8.61 -4.73 14.94
N LYS A 25 -9.75 -5.32 14.57
CA LYS A 25 -9.93 -6.03 13.28
C LYS A 25 -9.53 -5.17 12.07
N LYS A 26 -9.64 -3.85 12.14
CA LYS A 26 -9.24 -2.95 11.05
C LYS A 26 -7.75 -3.03 10.73
N LEU A 27 -6.91 -3.47 11.68
CA LEU A 27 -5.47 -3.68 11.48
C LEU A 27 -5.16 -4.98 10.71
N LEU A 28 -6.13 -5.89 10.53
CA LEU A 28 -5.94 -7.15 9.78
C LEU A 28 -6.56 -7.10 8.40
N LEU A 29 -7.59 -6.29 8.22
CA LEU A 29 -8.37 -6.26 7.00
C LEU A 29 -7.76 -5.26 6.03
N THR A 30 -7.63 -5.67 4.77
CA THR A 30 -7.25 -4.78 3.68
C THR A 30 -8.22 -3.59 3.65
N PRO A 31 -7.73 -2.33 3.67
CA PRO A 31 -8.60 -1.18 3.58
C PRO A 31 -9.41 -1.24 2.29
N SER A 32 -10.72 -0.99 2.38
CA SER A 32 -11.59 -0.94 1.19
C SER A 32 -11.48 0.37 0.41
N THR A 33 -10.76 1.36 0.95
CA THR A 33 -10.63 2.70 0.37
C THR A 33 -9.49 2.73 -0.63
N ALA A 34 -9.80 3.14 -1.85
CA ALA A 34 -8.77 3.37 -2.86
C ALA A 34 -8.03 4.69 -2.59
N VAL A 35 -6.76 4.72 -2.94
CA VAL A 35 -5.83 5.84 -2.80
C VAL A 35 -5.62 6.45 -4.18
N GLU A 36 -5.77 7.77 -4.26
CA GLU A 36 -5.52 8.53 -5.48
C GLU A 36 -4.01 8.64 -5.77
N ARG A 37 -3.62 8.46 -7.03
CA ARG A 37 -2.24 8.58 -7.51
C ARG A 37 -2.22 9.28 -8.86
N GLU A 38 -1.26 10.18 -9.02
CA GLU A 38 -0.89 10.73 -10.32
C GLU A 38 0.07 9.77 -11.01
N ILE A 39 -0.20 9.45 -12.27
CA ILE A 39 0.64 8.62 -13.14
C ILE A 39 0.89 9.33 -14.46
N THR A 40 2.02 9.06 -15.10
CA THR A 40 2.28 9.53 -16.47
C THR A 40 2.14 8.34 -17.41
N LEU A 41 1.21 8.41 -18.35
CA LEU A 41 0.99 7.35 -19.34
C LEU A 41 1.87 7.55 -20.58
N ALA A 42 1.78 6.62 -21.54
CA ALA A 42 2.58 6.62 -22.76
C ALA A 42 2.34 7.85 -23.66
N ASP A 43 1.22 8.55 -23.49
CA ASP A 43 0.92 9.82 -24.15
C ASP A 43 1.72 11.01 -23.56
N GLY A 44 2.51 10.76 -22.51
CA GLY A 44 3.26 11.78 -21.79
C GLY A 44 2.38 12.69 -20.92
N GLN A 45 1.07 12.44 -20.86
CA GLN A 45 0.16 13.22 -20.04
C GLN A 45 0.09 12.64 -18.63
N LYS A 46 -0.20 13.53 -17.68
CA LYS A 46 -0.47 13.17 -16.29
C LYS A 46 -1.95 12.80 -16.17
N HIS A 47 -2.19 11.62 -15.62
CA HIS A 47 -3.51 11.08 -15.35
C HIS A 47 -3.65 10.79 -13.87
N THR A 48 -4.78 11.16 -13.30
CA THR A 48 -5.10 10.82 -11.92
C THR A 48 -5.97 9.57 -11.90
N THR A 49 -5.55 8.56 -11.14
CA THR A 49 -6.29 7.30 -11.02
C THR A 49 -6.29 6.80 -9.57
N TRP A 50 -7.13 5.82 -9.27
CA TRP A 50 -7.28 5.27 -7.93
C TRP A 50 -6.77 3.84 -7.84
N PHE A 51 -6.08 3.53 -6.75
CA PHE A 51 -5.56 2.19 -6.47
C PHE A 51 -6.05 1.73 -5.11
N LYS A 52 -6.69 0.56 -5.04
CA LYS A 52 -6.94 -0.09 -3.75
C LYS A 52 -5.83 -1.10 -3.41
N PRO A 53 -5.48 -1.27 -2.14
CA PRO A 53 -4.56 -2.33 -1.74
C PRO A 53 -5.13 -3.70 -2.13
N VAL A 54 -4.29 -4.60 -2.65
CA VAL A 54 -4.73 -5.97 -2.93
C VAL A 54 -4.85 -6.77 -1.63
N THR A 55 -5.74 -7.75 -1.62
CA THR A 55 -5.85 -8.70 -0.51
C THR A 55 -4.64 -9.65 -0.49
N GLY A 56 -4.36 -10.25 0.67
CA GLY A 56 -3.33 -11.28 0.78
C GLY A 56 -3.55 -12.45 -0.18
N GLY A 57 -4.80 -12.88 -0.38
CA GLY A 57 -5.14 -13.95 -1.32
C GLY A 57 -4.82 -13.60 -2.77
N GLU A 58 -5.09 -12.37 -3.20
CA GLU A 58 -4.74 -11.89 -4.54
C GLU A 58 -3.22 -11.81 -4.73
N PHE A 59 -2.50 -11.33 -3.71
CA PHE A 59 -1.04 -11.23 -3.77
C PHE A 59 -0.36 -12.61 -3.79
N PHE A 60 -0.82 -13.56 -2.96
CA PHE A 60 -0.29 -14.94 -2.99
C PHE A 60 -0.65 -15.65 -4.29
N ARG A 61 -1.84 -15.41 -4.84
CA ARG A 61 -2.20 -15.91 -6.17
C ARG A 61 -1.22 -15.39 -7.22
N PHE A 62 -0.92 -14.09 -7.23
CA PHE A 62 0.08 -13.51 -8.12
C PHE A 62 1.46 -14.20 -7.95
N GLN A 63 1.96 -14.35 -6.72
CA GLN A 63 3.24 -15.03 -6.49
C GLN A 63 3.26 -16.47 -7.00
N ARG A 64 2.17 -17.21 -6.82
CA ARG A 64 2.03 -18.56 -7.37
C ARG A 64 1.99 -18.53 -8.89
N ASP A 65 1.15 -17.69 -9.47
CA ASP A 65 0.90 -17.64 -10.91
C ASP A 65 2.17 -17.25 -11.69
N THR A 66 3.00 -16.35 -11.16
CA THR A 66 4.32 -16.00 -11.75
C THR A 66 5.31 -17.17 -11.80
N ARG A 67 5.10 -18.20 -10.98
CA ARG A 67 5.93 -19.42 -10.92
C ARG A 67 5.24 -20.64 -11.53
N SER A 68 4.06 -20.45 -12.14
CA SER A 68 3.28 -21.52 -12.78
C SER A 68 4.07 -22.18 -13.92
N GLU A 69 3.87 -23.46 -14.16
CA GLU A 69 4.41 -24.13 -15.36
C GLU A 69 3.60 -23.81 -16.62
N ASP A 70 2.31 -23.48 -16.46
CA ASP A 70 1.47 -22.97 -17.54
C ASP A 70 1.88 -21.53 -17.91
N GLU A 71 2.36 -21.38 -19.14
CA GLU A 71 2.78 -20.10 -19.71
C GLU A 71 1.66 -19.07 -19.77
N ASN A 72 0.44 -19.49 -20.12
CA ASN A 72 -0.71 -18.60 -20.18
C ASN A 72 -1.06 -18.05 -18.81
N VAL A 73 -0.83 -18.84 -17.75
CA VAL A 73 -1.01 -18.36 -16.37
C VAL A 73 0.07 -17.35 -16.00
N ARG A 74 1.34 -17.62 -16.34
CA ARG A 74 2.46 -16.73 -16.02
C ARG A 74 2.35 -15.37 -16.70
N ILE A 75 2.08 -15.33 -18.01
CA ILE A 75 2.13 -14.11 -18.83
C ILE A 75 1.09 -13.08 -18.37
N PHE A 76 -0.04 -13.51 -17.79
CA PHE A 76 -1.12 -12.62 -17.34
C PHE A 76 -1.16 -12.37 -15.83
N ALA A 77 -0.18 -12.88 -15.08
CA ALA A 77 -0.18 -12.78 -13.61
C ALA A 77 -0.12 -11.30 -13.14
N MET A 78 0.74 -10.49 -13.75
CA MET A 78 0.89 -9.07 -13.40
C MET A 78 -0.35 -8.26 -13.75
N GLN A 79 -0.88 -8.45 -14.95
CA GLN A 79 -2.07 -7.77 -15.48
C GLN A 79 -3.29 -8.05 -14.60
N ARG A 80 -3.45 -9.31 -14.16
CA ARG A 80 -4.51 -9.69 -13.23
C ARG A 80 -4.39 -8.96 -11.89
N LEU A 81 -3.17 -8.81 -11.36
CA LEU A 81 -2.95 -8.07 -10.12
C LEU A 81 -3.25 -6.57 -10.29
N ILE A 82 -2.89 -5.99 -11.44
CA ILE A 82 -3.23 -4.60 -11.79
C ILE A 82 -4.75 -4.42 -11.81
N ALA A 83 -5.48 -5.30 -12.49
CA ALA A 83 -6.95 -5.23 -12.55
C ALA A 83 -7.62 -5.36 -11.17
N CYS A 84 -7.04 -6.15 -10.27
CA CYS A 84 -7.50 -6.24 -8.88
C CYS A 84 -7.35 -4.93 -8.11
N SER A 85 -6.41 -4.06 -8.47
CA SER A 85 -6.06 -2.86 -7.70
C SER A 85 -6.56 -1.56 -8.34
N LEU A 86 -6.53 -1.46 -9.67
CA LEU A 86 -6.89 -0.26 -10.42
C LEU A 86 -8.40 -0.01 -10.35
N CYS A 87 -8.77 1.19 -9.92
CA CYS A 87 -10.15 1.58 -9.65
C CYS A 87 -10.55 2.88 -10.35
N GLU A 88 -11.81 2.95 -10.79
CA GLU A 88 -12.42 4.13 -11.39
C GLU A 88 -12.72 5.23 -10.38
N ASP A 89 -12.74 4.93 -9.08
CA ASP A 89 -13.06 5.88 -8.02
C ASP A 89 -12.53 5.43 -6.66
N ALA A 90 -12.62 6.35 -5.68
CA ALA A 90 -12.30 6.10 -4.28
C ALA A 90 -13.14 4.96 -3.64
N ARG A 91 -14.28 4.59 -4.25
CA ARG A 91 -15.16 3.51 -3.79
C ARG A 91 -14.67 2.13 -4.22
N GLY A 92 -13.63 2.08 -5.05
CA GLY A 92 -12.98 0.84 -5.45
C GLY A 92 -13.68 0.09 -6.58
N ARG A 93 -14.49 0.80 -7.40
CA ARG A 93 -15.07 0.20 -8.61
C ARG A 93 -13.94 -0.15 -9.59
N PRO A 94 -13.91 -1.37 -10.15
CA PRO A 94 -12.80 -1.80 -11.01
C PRO A 94 -12.80 -1.02 -12.32
N THR A 95 -11.61 -0.56 -12.75
CA THR A 95 -11.43 0.13 -14.05
C THR A 95 -11.39 -0.82 -15.23
N LEU A 96 -10.85 -2.02 -15.01
CA LEU A 96 -10.61 -3.00 -16.07
C LEU A 96 -11.29 -4.31 -15.73
N THR A 97 -11.90 -4.93 -16.73
CA THR A 97 -12.25 -6.34 -16.70
C THR A 97 -11.00 -7.21 -16.81
N ASN A 98 -11.12 -8.50 -16.47
CA ASN A 98 -10.00 -9.43 -16.62
C ASN A 98 -9.54 -9.57 -18.07
N ASP A 99 -10.45 -9.43 -19.04
CA ASP A 99 -10.11 -9.58 -20.45
C ASP A 99 -9.42 -8.33 -21.00
N GLU A 100 -9.87 -7.13 -20.62
CA GLU A 100 -9.18 -5.87 -20.93
C GLU A 100 -7.79 -5.83 -20.30
N ALA A 101 -7.64 -6.35 -19.08
CA ALA A 101 -6.34 -6.41 -18.42
C ALA A 101 -5.31 -7.22 -19.20
N ARG A 102 -5.73 -8.30 -19.90
CA ARG A 102 -4.82 -9.09 -20.74
C ARG A 102 -4.25 -8.30 -21.92
N ALA A 103 -4.95 -7.24 -22.35
CA ALA A 103 -4.52 -6.37 -23.44
C ALA A 103 -3.67 -5.18 -22.98
N LEU A 104 -3.29 -5.10 -21.69
CA LEU A 104 -2.41 -4.04 -21.19
C LEU A 104 -1.07 -4.06 -21.93
N SER A 105 -0.65 -2.87 -22.40
CA SER A 105 0.67 -2.69 -23.00
C SER A 105 1.77 -2.82 -21.95
N ILE A 106 2.99 -3.12 -22.41
CA ILE A 106 4.16 -3.19 -21.53
C ILE A 106 4.40 -1.85 -20.80
N ASP A 107 4.17 -0.72 -21.47
CA ASP A 107 4.31 0.61 -20.86
C ASP A 107 3.28 0.82 -19.75
N ALA A 108 2.02 0.45 -19.98
CA ALA A 108 0.99 0.52 -18.97
C ALA A 108 1.32 -0.37 -17.77
N ILE A 109 1.83 -1.58 -18.00
CA ILE A 109 2.26 -2.49 -16.92
C ILE A 109 3.39 -1.86 -16.11
N ASN A 110 4.42 -1.32 -16.78
CA ASN A 110 5.58 -0.72 -16.13
C ASN A 110 5.22 0.53 -15.31
N VAL A 111 4.24 1.32 -15.77
CA VAL A 111 3.74 2.49 -15.05
C VAL A 111 2.86 2.06 -13.87
N LEU A 112 1.88 1.18 -14.08
CA LEU A 112 0.84 0.88 -13.09
C LEU A 112 1.33 -0.04 -11.97
N PHE A 113 2.11 -1.07 -12.30
CA PHE A 113 2.49 -2.11 -11.35
C PHE A 113 3.23 -1.59 -10.10
N PRO A 114 4.19 -0.65 -10.19
CA PRO A 114 4.82 -0.03 -9.02
C PRO A 114 3.82 0.60 -8.04
N HIS A 115 2.78 1.27 -8.55
CA HIS A 115 1.74 1.89 -7.71
C HIS A 115 0.91 0.82 -6.99
N VAL A 116 0.58 -0.29 -7.66
CA VAL A 116 -0.13 -1.43 -7.05
C VAL A 116 0.66 -2.00 -5.88
N ILE A 117 1.97 -2.21 -6.06
CA ILE A 117 2.85 -2.73 -5.01
C ILE A 117 2.99 -1.71 -3.86
N ALA A 118 3.15 -0.43 -4.16
CA ALA A 118 3.30 0.62 -3.15
C ALA A 118 2.05 0.76 -2.27
N VAL A 119 0.85 0.68 -2.86
CA VAL A 119 -0.41 0.77 -2.10
C VAL A 119 -0.69 -0.51 -1.31
N SER A 120 -0.16 -1.65 -1.74
CA SER A 120 -0.40 -2.95 -1.10
C SER A 120 0.64 -3.32 -0.04
N ARG A 121 1.83 -2.70 -0.06
CA ARG A 121 2.83 -2.84 1.00
C ARG A 121 2.52 -1.81 2.08
N THR A 122 1.84 -2.22 3.15
CA THR A 122 1.70 -1.43 4.37
C THR A 122 3.01 -1.45 5.16
N VAL A 123 4.01 -0.73 4.67
CA VAL A 123 5.05 -0.13 5.52
C VAL A 123 5.35 1.22 4.89
N GLU A 124 5.20 2.28 5.68
CA GLU A 124 5.48 3.67 5.32
C GLU A 124 6.77 3.78 4.50
N GLU A 125 6.65 4.16 3.23
CA GLU A 125 7.68 4.94 2.56
C GLU A 125 7.02 6.26 2.12
N GLU A 126 6.85 7.16 3.09
CA GLU A 126 7.09 8.57 2.80
C GLU A 126 8.56 8.70 2.36
N LYS A 127 8.83 8.46 1.08
CA LYS A 127 10.05 8.99 0.48
C LYS A 127 9.84 10.48 0.29
N LYS A 128 10.25 11.21 1.34
CA LYS A 128 10.96 12.49 1.31
C LYS A 128 11.37 12.89 -0.10
N ASP A 129 11.00 14.11 -0.45
CA ASP A 129 11.44 14.86 -1.61
C ASP A 129 12.88 14.53 -2.02
N LEU A 130 13.03 14.06 -3.26
CA LEU A 130 14.32 14.11 -3.93
C LEU A 130 14.65 15.59 -4.14
N PRO A 131 15.81 16.10 -3.72
CA PRO A 131 16.20 17.44 -4.09
C PRO A 131 16.33 17.49 -5.61
N SER A 132 15.54 18.37 -6.24
CA SER A 132 15.73 18.79 -7.62
C SER A 132 17.21 19.13 -7.82
N ALA A 133 17.90 18.32 -8.62
CA ALA A 133 19.17 18.74 -9.17
C ALA A 133 18.87 19.93 -10.09
N GLU A 134 19.16 21.12 -9.57
CA GLU A 134 19.22 22.33 -10.36
C GLU A 134 20.22 22.10 -11.49
N VAL A 135 19.73 22.10 -12.73
CA VAL A 135 20.55 22.42 -13.89
C VAL A 135 20.93 23.88 -13.73
N SER A 136 22.22 24.15 -13.52
CA SER A 136 22.76 25.50 -13.65
C SER A 136 24.19 25.48 -14.19
N GLY A 137 24.33 25.98 -15.42
CA GLY A 137 25.44 26.87 -15.78
C GLY A 137 26.72 26.23 -16.31
N SER A 138 26.79 26.10 -17.62
CA SER A 138 28.05 26.15 -18.39
C SER A 138 28.86 27.41 -18.05
N ALA A 139 30.16 27.26 -17.78
CA ALA A 139 31.17 28.30 -17.99
C ALA A 139 32.54 27.67 -18.27
N THR A 140 33.23 28.28 -19.23
CA THR A 140 34.49 27.92 -19.87
C THR A 140 35.71 28.35 -19.05
N SER A 141 36.89 27.77 -19.33
CA SER A 141 38.17 28.49 -19.56
C SER A 141 39.40 27.67 -19.16
N SER A 142 40.42 27.80 -20.01
CA SER A 142 41.75 27.19 -20.07
C SER A 142 42.64 27.38 -18.85
N HIS A 143 43.58 26.45 -18.64
CA HIS A 143 45.01 26.79 -18.50
C HIS A 143 45.93 25.60 -18.82
#